data_AF-A0A1V4WWR3-F1
#
_entry.id   AF-A0A1V4WWR3-F1
#
_cell.length_a   1.000
_cell.length_b   1.000
_cell.length_c   1.000
_cell.angle_alpha   90.00
_cell.angle_beta   90.00
_cell.angle_gamma   90.00
#
_symmetry.space_group_name_H-M   'P 1'
#
loop_
_entity.id
_entity.type
_entity.pdbx_description
1 polymer ?
#
loop_
_entity_poly.entity_id
_entity_poly.type
_entity_poly.pdbx_seq_one_letter_code
_entity_poly.pdbx_strand_id
1 'polypeptide(L)'
;MPIAGIWLIGGFFVQVIVGVIELRLGSSAGGNTFTWFSAYFMLVTGSLWIFQYFAGVHGWKIDPRITGWAWLTITLVLWLEFPAFAKSMPLTVFALIVPMCLALPFITGIYMGYLDHKTYAPIAGNLAGLAGIFAIYSTVALQTNMVFGKQVFPFPGPIIK
;
A
#
# COMPACT_ATOMS: atom_id res chain seq x y z
N MET A 1 -15.38 -5.86 4.05
CA MET A 1 -14.77 -6.83 3.12
C MET A 1 -13.89 -7.79 3.91
N PRO A 2 -14.48 -8.75 4.65
CA PRO A 2 -13.73 -9.55 5.62
C PRO A 2 -12.65 -10.42 4.96
N ILE A 3 -12.93 -11.00 3.79
CA ILE A 3 -11.96 -11.80 3.04
C ILE A 3 -10.73 -10.98 2.67
N ALA A 4 -10.90 -9.81 2.05
CA ALA A 4 -9.79 -8.94 1.70
C ALA A 4 -9.00 -8.49 2.94
N GLY A 5 -9.67 -8.34 4.10
CA GLY A 5 -9.00 -8.03 5.36
C GLY A 5 -8.08 -9.15 5.85
N ILE A 6 -8.49 -10.42 5.69
CA ILE A 6 -7.65 -11.59 6.02
C ILE A 6 -6.41 -11.63 5.12
N TRP A 7 -6.57 -11.35 3.82
CA TRP A 7 -5.43 -11.28 2.89
C TRP A 7 -4.42 -10.20 3.29
N LEU A 8 -4.88 -9.02 3.72
CA LEU A 8 -3.99 -7.97 4.22
C LEU A 8 -3.24 -8.40 5.48
N ILE A 9 -3.90 -9.08 6.41
CA ILE A 9 -3.24 -9.62 7.62
C ILE A 9 -2.17 -10.66 7.26
N GLY A 10 -2.41 -11.49 6.24
CA GLY A 10 -1.38 -12.39 5.70
C GLY A 10 -0.16 -11.64 5.17
N GLY A 11 -0.40 -10.57 4.40
CA GLY A 11 0.66 -9.71 3.87
C GLY A 11 1.49 -9.01 4.96
N PHE A 12 0.85 -8.62 6.07
CA PHE A 12 1.52 -7.97 7.20
C PHE A 12 2.74 -8.75 7.71
N PHE A 13 2.59 -10.06 7.93
CA PHE A 13 3.68 -10.88 8.46
C PHE A 13 4.89 -10.91 7.53
N VAL A 14 4.65 -11.07 6.23
CA VAL A 14 5.71 -11.07 5.22
C VAL A 14 6.39 -9.71 5.15
N GLN A 15 5.59 -8.63 5.13
CA GLN A 15 6.11 -7.28 4.95
C GLN A 15 6.91 -6.78 6.16
N VAL A 16 6.54 -7.19 7.39
CA VAL A 16 7.37 -6.93 8.59
C VAL A 16 8.74 -7.58 8.45
N ILE A 17 8.80 -8.85 8.05
CA ILE A 17 10.06 -9.58 7.89
C ILE A 17 10.94 -8.90 6.84
N VAL A 18 10.36 -8.56 5.68
CA VAL A 18 11.07 -7.84 4.62
C VAL A 18 11.58 -6.49 5.11
N GLY A 19 10.75 -5.71 5.82
CA GLY A 19 11.15 -4.41 6.36
C GLY A 19 12.32 -4.51 7.35
N VAL A 20 12.29 -5.50 8.25
CA VAL A 20 13.40 -5.73 9.19
C VAL A 20 14.68 -6.16 8.46
N ILE A 21 14.58 -6.97 7.41
CA ILE A 21 15.74 -7.36 6.59
C ILE A 21 16.32 -6.15 5.85
N GLU A 22 15.48 -5.32 5.22
CA GLU A 22 15.92 -4.09 4.54
C GLU A 22 16.64 -3.13 5.48
N LEU A 23 16.12 -2.93 6.70
CA LEU A 23 16.79 -2.13 7.73
C LEU A 23 18.16 -2.71 8.09
N ARG A 24 18.27 -4.04 8.22
CA ARG A 24 19.55 -4.72 8.47
C ARG A 24 20.55 -4.60 7.31
N LEU A 25 20.06 -4.49 6.08
CA LEU A 25 20.87 -4.26 4.88
C LEU A 25 21.24 -2.78 4.67
N GLY A 26 20.84 -1.89 5.58
CA GLY A 26 21.14 -0.45 5.51
C GLY A 26 20.16 0.37 4.66
N SER A 27 19.10 -0.26 4.14
CA SER A 27 18.05 0.39 3.37
C SER A 27 17.04 1.06 4.31
N SER A 28 17.34 2.28 4.75
CA SER A 28 16.45 3.04 5.64
C SER A 28 15.10 3.37 4.95
N ALA A 29 15.12 3.76 3.68
CA ALA A 29 13.91 4.09 2.94
C ALA A 29 13.00 2.86 2.76
N GLY A 30 13.54 1.77 2.19
CA GLY A 30 12.76 0.53 2.00
C GLY A 30 12.28 -0.05 3.32
N GLY A 31 13.17 -0.16 4.30
CA GLY A 31 12.87 -0.71 5.61
C GLY A 31 11.75 0.02 6.36
N ASN A 32 11.83 1.35 6.47
CA ASN A 32 10.79 2.14 7.15
C ASN A 32 9.45 2.04 6.41
N THR A 33 9.44 2.17 5.09
CA THR A 33 8.20 2.08 4.31
C THR A 33 7.54 0.71 4.42
N PHE A 34 8.31 -0.39 4.34
CA PHE A 34 7.75 -1.74 4.53
C PHE A 34 7.17 -1.93 5.93
N THR A 35 7.89 -1.52 6.98
CA THR A 35 7.41 -1.68 8.37
C THR A 35 6.17 -0.85 8.66
N TRP A 36 6.16 0.46 8.33
CA TRP A 36 5.00 1.31 8.57
C TRP A 36 3.77 0.85 7.77
N PHE A 37 3.95 0.53 6.49
CA PHE A 37 2.86 0.07 5.63
C PHE A 37 2.30 -1.27 6.11
N SER A 38 3.16 -2.17 6.61
CA SER A 38 2.71 -3.43 7.21
C SER A 38 1.80 -3.19 8.42
N ALA A 39 2.15 -2.24 9.30
CA ALA A 39 1.37 -1.95 10.50
C ALA A 39 0.06 -1.23 10.17
N TYR A 40 0.13 -0.11 9.45
CA TYR A 40 -1.02 0.78 9.24
C TYR A 40 -1.90 0.38 8.06
N PHE A 41 -1.29 0.12 6.90
CA PHE A 41 -2.08 -0.24 5.73
C PHE A 41 -2.52 -1.69 5.76
N MET A 42 -1.67 -2.63 6.19
CA MET A 42 -2.04 -4.06 6.17
C MET A 42 -2.76 -4.51 7.44
N LEU A 43 -2.09 -4.53 8.59
CA LEU A 43 -2.65 -5.08 9.82
C LEU A 43 -3.88 -4.29 10.29
N VAL A 44 -3.76 -2.97 10.43
CA VAL A 44 -4.86 -2.12 10.92
C VAL A 44 -6.03 -2.11 9.94
N THR A 45 -5.82 -1.87 8.64
CA THR A 45 -6.93 -1.91 7.66
C THR A 45 -7.58 -3.27 7.58
N GLY A 46 -6.79 -4.36 7.58
CA GLY A 46 -7.31 -5.71 7.51
C GLY A 46 -8.18 -6.05 8.71
N SER A 47 -7.69 -5.72 9.91
CA SER A 47 -8.45 -5.86 11.16
C SER A 47 -9.70 -4.99 11.17
N LEU A 48 -9.60 -3.75 10.70
CA LEU A 48 -10.72 -2.81 10.61
C LEU A 48 -11.82 -3.32 9.69
N TRP A 49 -11.49 -3.91 8.53
CA TRP A 49 -12.48 -4.45 7.60
C TRP A 49 -13.21 -5.68 8.14
N ILE A 50 -12.54 -6.49 8.96
CA ILE A 50 -13.16 -7.60 9.68
C ILE A 50 -14.07 -7.04 10.78
N PHE A 51 -13.58 -6.07 11.57
CA PHE A 51 -14.36 -5.44 12.63
C PHE A 51 -15.60 -4.72 12.09
N GLN A 52 -15.49 -3.95 11.01
CA GLN A 52 -16.61 -3.28 10.35
C GLN A 52 -17.65 -4.26 9.81
N TYR A 53 -17.23 -5.45 9.36
CA TYR A 53 -18.18 -6.49 8.96
C TYR A 53 -19.02 -6.97 10.15
N PHE A 54 -18.39 -7.31 11.27
CA PHE A 54 -19.12 -7.73 12.48
C PHE A 54 -19.94 -6.59 13.08
N ALA A 55 -19.44 -5.35 13.05
CA ALA A 55 -20.18 -4.17 13.43
C ALA A 55 -21.48 -4.02 12.62
N GLY A 56 -21.43 -4.25 11.31
CA GLY A 56 -22.61 -4.26 10.44
C GLY A 56 -23.59 -5.38 10.79
N VAL A 57 -23.10 -6.59 11.09
CA VAL A 57 -23.94 -7.74 11.51
C VAL A 57 -24.62 -7.49 12.86
N HIS A 58 -23.92 -6.86 13.80
CA HIS A 58 -24.40 -6.61 15.17
C HIS A 58 -25.02 -5.23 15.39
N GLY A 59 -25.13 -4.40 14.34
CA GLY A 59 -25.71 -3.06 14.42
C GLY A 59 -24.89 -2.03 15.21
N TRP A 60 -23.58 -2.25 15.36
CA TRP A 60 -22.69 -1.28 16.02
C TRP A 60 -22.52 -0.04 15.15
N LYS A 61 -22.69 1.13 15.76
CA LYS A 61 -22.50 2.42 15.08
C LYS A 61 -21.03 2.83 15.18
N ILE A 62 -20.36 2.85 14.04
CA ILE A 62 -18.98 3.35 13.90
C ILE A 62 -19.02 4.63 13.09
N ASP A 63 -18.40 5.70 13.58
CA ASP A 63 -18.24 6.93 12.80
C ASP A 63 -17.17 6.70 11.70
N PRO A 64 -17.54 6.71 10.41
CA PRO A 64 -16.59 6.51 9.32
C PRO A 64 -15.53 7.61 9.23
N ARG A 65 -15.75 8.80 9.81
CA ARG A 65 -14.80 9.90 9.78
C ARG A 65 -13.52 9.59 10.55
N ILE A 66 -13.62 8.77 11.61
CA ILE A 66 -12.44 8.30 12.36
C ILE A 66 -11.54 7.45 11.45
N THR A 67 -12.15 6.57 10.64
CA THR A 67 -11.44 5.83 9.60
C THR A 67 -10.84 6.78 8.57
N GLY A 68 -11.56 7.84 8.19
CA GLY A 68 -11.06 8.90 7.30
C GLY A 68 -9.78 9.57 7.82
N TRP A 69 -9.72 9.91 9.10
CA TRP A 69 -8.50 10.47 9.72
C TRP A 69 -7.31 9.51 9.67
N ALA A 70 -7.55 8.21 9.90
CA ALA A 70 -6.50 7.20 9.77
C ALA A 70 -5.98 7.09 8.32
N TRP A 71 -6.88 7.11 7.33
CA TRP A 71 -6.50 7.14 5.91
C TRP A 71 -5.77 8.42 5.50
N LEU A 72 -6.12 9.56 6.10
CA LEU A 72 -5.40 10.81 5.85
C LEU A 72 -3.93 10.70 6.29
N THR A 73 -3.67 10.10 7.46
CA THR A 73 -2.29 9.88 7.91
C THR A 73 -1.51 9.03 6.90
N ILE A 74 -2.10 7.94 6.40
CA ILE A 74 -1.46 7.09 5.37
C ILE A 74 -1.22 7.89 4.08
N THR A 75 -2.19 8.69 3.65
CA THR A 75 -2.10 9.55 2.47
C THR A 75 -0.92 10.51 2.58
N LEU A 76 -0.83 11.22 3.71
CA LEU A 76 0.22 12.22 3.94
C LEU A 76 1.61 11.57 4.02
N VAL A 77 1.74 10.44 4.73
CA VAL A 77 3.03 9.72 4.80
C VAL A 77 3.49 9.34 3.39
N LEU A 78 2.64 8.71 2.58
CA LEU A 78 3.03 8.28 1.24
C LEU A 78 3.39 9.47 0.33
N TRP A 79 2.67 10.58 0.45
CA TRP A 79 2.95 11.81 -0.31
C TRP A 79 4.27 12.48 0.10
N LEU A 80 4.56 12.54 1.40
CA LEU A 80 5.79 13.13 1.91
C LEU A 80 7.02 12.25 1.64
N GLU A 81 6.84 10.93 1.59
CA GLU A 81 7.90 9.98 1.22
C GLU A 81 8.13 9.89 -0.30
N PHE A 82 7.23 10.46 -1.12
CA PHE A 82 7.30 10.39 -2.58
C PHE A 82 8.68 10.77 -3.19
N PRO A 83 9.35 11.85 -2.75
CA PRO A 83 10.69 12.18 -3.25
C PRO A 83 11.75 11.14 -2.85
N ALA A 84 11.64 10.56 -1.65
CA ALA A 84 12.54 9.50 -1.21
C ALA A 84 12.39 8.26 -2.10
N PHE A 85 11.16 7.91 -2.50
CA PHE A 85 10.90 6.81 -3.43
C PHE A 85 11.46 7.06 -4.82
N ALA A 86 11.28 8.26 -5.36
CA ALA A 86 11.81 8.62 -6.68
C ALA A 86 13.34 8.48 -6.76
N LYS A 87 14.04 8.66 -5.64
CA LYS A 87 15.50 8.57 -5.52
C LYS A 87 16.03 7.19 -5.14
N SER A 88 15.30 6.45 -4.31
CA SER A 88 15.82 5.21 -3.70
C SER A 88 15.29 3.93 -4.33
N MET A 89 14.13 3.97 -4.99
CA MET A 89 13.45 2.77 -5.45
C MET A 89 13.63 2.52 -6.95
N PRO A 90 13.72 1.25 -7.40
CA PRO A 90 13.66 0.91 -8.82
C PRO A 90 12.41 1.49 -9.49
N LEU A 91 12.49 1.84 -10.78
CA LEU A 91 11.40 2.48 -11.52
C LEU A 91 10.08 1.69 -11.44
N THR A 92 10.16 0.37 -11.47
CA THR A 92 9.00 -0.53 -11.42
C THR A 92 8.30 -0.47 -10.06
N VAL A 93 9.08 -0.31 -8.98
CA VAL A 93 8.57 -0.08 -7.63
C VAL A 93 8.03 1.34 -7.51
N PHE A 94 8.70 2.34 -8.08
CA PHE A 94 8.16 3.70 -8.10
C PHE A 94 6.84 3.79 -8.88
N ALA A 95 6.70 3.05 -9.98
CA ALA A 95 5.51 3.03 -10.82
C ALA A 95 4.26 2.49 -10.10
N LEU A 96 4.39 1.66 -9.05
CA LEU A 96 3.25 1.25 -8.23
C LEU A 96 2.86 2.30 -7.19
N ILE A 97 3.81 3.12 -6.74
CA ILE A 97 3.58 4.16 -5.74
C ILE A 97 2.75 5.31 -6.33
N VAL A 98 2.99 5.66 -7.60
CA VAL A 98 2.25 6.72 -8.30
C VAL A 98 0.72 6.50 -8.26
N PRO A 99 0.16 5.37 -8.73
CA PRO A 99 -1.28 5.15 -8.64
C PRO A 99 -1.76 5.03 -7.19
N MET A 100 -0.95 4.55 -6.24
CA MET A 100 -1.33 4.58 -4.83
C MET A 100 -1.44 5.99 -4.27
N CYS A 101 -0.51 6.89 -4.59
CA CYS A 101 -0.59 8.29 -4.21
C CYS A 101 -1.86 8.97 -4.74
N LEU A 102 -2.37 8.52 -5.89
CA LEU A 102 -3.63 9.01 -6.43
C LEU A 102 -4.86 8.34 -5.80
N ALA A 103 -4.77 7.06 -5.43
CA ALA A 103 -5.89 6.32 -4.82
C ALA A 103 -6.23 6.78 -3.40
N LEU A 104 -5.22 7.02 -2.56
CA LEU A 104 -5.40 7.29 -1.13
C LEU A 104 -6.21 8.56 -0.81
N PRO A 105 -6.05 9.69 -1.51
CA PRO A 105 -6.89 10.87 -1.32
C PRO A 105 -8.37 10.60 -1.60
N PHE A 106 -8.69 9.77 -2.60
CA PHE A 106 -10.07 9.38 -2.87
C PHE A 106 -10.63 8.54 -1.73
N ILE A 107 -9.87 7.56 -1.22
CA ILE A 107 -10.28 6.74 -0.07
C ILE A 107 -10.53 7.63 1.15
N THR A 108 -9.60 8.53 1.45
CA THR A 108 -9.70 9.49 2.55
C THR A 108 -10.95 10.37 2.42
N GLY A 109 -11.15 10.98 1.25
CA GLY A 109 -12.30 11.85 0.99
C GLY A 109 -13.64 11.13 1.08
N ILE A 110 -13.71 9.85 0.67
CA ILE A 110 -14.90 9.02 0.83
C ILE A 110 -15.23 8.81 2.31
N TYR A 111 -14.26 8.40 3.13
CA TYR A 111 -14.50 8.16 4.56
C TYR A 111 -14.79 9.45 5.35
N MET A 112 -14.23 10.59 4.93
CA MET A 112 -14.53 11.89 5.53
C MET A 112 -15.90 12.46 5.12
N GLY A 113 -16.51 11.90 4.08
CA GLY A 113 -17.79 12.39 3.53
C GLY A 113 -17.64 13.60 2.61
N TYR A 114 -16.43 13.89 2.14
CA TYR A 114 -16.17 14.95 1.15
C TYR A 114 -16.37 14.48 -0.29
N LEU A 115 -16.29 13.17 -0.53
CA LEU A 115 -16.44 12.56 -1.86
C LEU A 115 -17.56 11.51 -1.83
N ASP A 116 -18.35 11.48 -2.90
CA ASP A 116 -19.40 10.47 -3.06
C ASP A 116 -18.80 9.06 -3.23
N HIS A 117 -19.30 8.11 -2.45
CA HIS A 117 -18.80 6.75 -2.48
C HIS A 117 -19.02 6.07 -3.84
N LYS A 118 -20.19 6.26 -4.47
CA LYS A 118 -20.54 5.53 -5.71
C LYS A 118 -19.67 5.98 -6.88
N THR A 119 -19.33 7.27 -6.94
CA THR A 119 -18.48 7.81 -8.00
C THR A 119 -17.00 7.52 -7.77
N TYR A 120 -16.49 7.75 -6.56
CA TYR A 120 -15.05 7.76 -6.33
C TYR A 120 -14.48 6.41 -5.85
N ALA A 121 -15.28 5.51 -5.27
CA ALA A 121 -14.78 4.20 -4.82
C ALA A 121 -14.27 3.32 -5.99
N PRO A 122 -14.95 3.25 -7.16
CA PRO A 122 -14.41 2.51 -8.30
C PRO A 122 -13.08 3.07 -8.81
N ILE A 123 -12.93 4.40 -8.81
CA ILE A 123 -11.68 5.07 -9.22
C ILE A 123 -10.54 4.70 -8.27
N ALA A 124 -10.76 4.86 -6.97
CA ALA A 124 -9.79 4.49 -5.95
C ALA A 124 -9.41 3.00 -6.03
N GLY A 125 -10.40 2.13 -6.21
CA GLY A 125 -10.20 0.68 -6.33
C GLY A 125 -9.39 0.31 -7.56
N ASN A 126 -9.66 0.91 -8.72
CA ASN A 126 -8.91 0.65 -9.96
C ASN A 126 -7.45 1.13 -9.86
N LEU A 127 -7.21 2.30 -9.25
CA LEU A 127 -5.86 2.80 -9.01
C LEU A 127 -5.08 1.89 -8.04
N ALA A 128 -5.70 1.45 -6.96
CA ALA A 128 -5.09 0.48 -6.04
C ALA A 128 -4.84 -0.87 -6.72
N GLY A 129 -5.75 -1.32 -7.58
CA GLY A 129 -5.58 -2.53 -8.40
C GLY A 129 -4.39 -2.41 -9.36
N LEU A 130 -4.23 -1.26 -10.01
CA LEU A 130 -3.09 -0.97 -10.88
C LEU A 130 -1.76 -1.01 -10.11
N ALA A 131 -1.72 -0.45 -8.91
CA ALA A 131 -0.56 -0.57 -8.03
C ALA A 131 -0.24 -2.03 -7.70
N GLY A 132 -1.26 -2.85 -7.42
CA GLY A 132 -1.10 -4.29 -7.19
C GLY A 132 -0.46 -5.02 -8.38
N ILE A 133 -0.85 -4.68 -9.61
CA ILE A 133 -0.26 -5.26 -10.83
C ILE A 133 1.24 -4.93 -10.93
N PHE A 134 1.62 -3.67 -10.70
CA PHE A 134 3.03 -3.28 -10.72
C PHE A 134 3.84 -3.91 -9.58
N ALA A 135 3.24 -4.13 -8.41
CA ALA A 135 3.86 -4.84 -7.30
C ALA A 135 4.15 -6.32 -7.66
N ILE A 136 3.19 -7.00 -8.31
CA ILE A 136 3.37 -8.37 -8.80
C ILE A 136 4.47 -8.42 -9.85
N TYR A 137 4.41 -7.53 -10.85
CA TYR A 137 5.45 -7.43 -11.88
C TYR A 137 6.83 -7.23 -11.26
N SER A 138 6.95 -6.29 -10.31
CA SER A 138 8.24 -5.98 -9.67
C SER A 138 8.81 -7.19 -8.92
N THR A 139 7.96 -7.93 -8.22
CA THR A 139 8.36 -9.14 -7.48
C THR A 139 8.85 -10.23 -8.44
N VAL A 140 8.09 -10.51 -9.50
CA VAL A 140 8.43 -11.53 -10.50
C VAL A 140 9.68 -11.14 -11.28
N ALA A 141 9.80 -9.87 -11.67
CA ALA A 141 10.95 -9.35 -12.40
C ALA A 141 12.23 -9.48 -11.57
N LEU A 142 12.19 -9.08 -10.29
CA LEU A 142 13.32 -9.19 -9.37
C LEU A 142 13.75 -10.67 -9.22
N GLN A 143 12.82 -11.56 -8.88
CA GLN A 143 13.10 -12.98 -8.68
C GLN A 143 13.67 -13.64 -9.95
N THR A 144 13.03 -13.42 -11.09
CA THR A 144 13.44 -14.02 -12.36
C THR A 144 14.83 -13.52 -12.76
N ASN A 145 15.08 -12.21 -12.70
CA ASN A 145 16.38 -11.66 -13.07
C ASN A 145 17.51 -12.20 -12.17
N MET A 146 17.25 -12.38 -10.87
CA MET A 146 18.22 -12.98 -9.94
C MET A 146 18.52 -14.44 -10.29
N VAL A 147 17.50 -15.26 -10.56
CA VAL A 147 17.69 -16.67 -10.90
C VAL A 147 18.46 -16.85 -12.21
N PHE A 148 18.17 -16.01 -13.21
CA PHE A 148 18.85 -16.07 -14.51
C PHE A 148 20.22 -15.39 -14.53
N GLY A 149 20.59 -14.64 -13.48
CA GLY A 149 21.84 -13.87 -13.43
C GLY A 149 21.95 -12.78 -14.50
N LYS A 150 20.83 -12.41 -15.14
CA LYS A 150 20.76 -11.39 -16.20
C LYS A 150 19.37 -10.75 -16.22
N GLN A 151 19.26 -9.60 -16.87
CA GLN A 151 17.97 -8.94 -17.06
C GLN A 151 17.13 -9.69 -18.10
N VAL A 152 16.14 -10.46 -17.61
CA VAL A 152 15.09 -11.11 -18.43
C VAL A 152 13.88 -10.18 -18.53
N PHE A 153 13.47 -9.60 -17.41
CA PHE A 153 12.44 -8.57 -17.33
C PHE A 153 13.04 -7.20 -17.05
N PRO A 154 12.60 -6.13 -17.72
CA PRO A 154 13.04 -4.77 -17.42
C PRO A 154 12.83 -4.43 -15.94
N PHE A 155 13.91 -4.08 -15.27
CA PHE A 155 13.92 -3.67 -13.86
C PHE A 155 14.94 -2.54 -13.63
N PRO A 156 14.73 -1.36 -14.25
CA PRO A 156 15.68 -0.26 -14.17
C PRO A 156 15.68 0.37 -12.78
N GLY A 157 16.81 1.00 -12.43
CA GLY A 157 17.02 1.68 -11.16
C GLY A 157 16.16 2.95 -10.96
N PRO A 158 16.48 3.75 -9.94
CA PRO A 158 15.72 4.96 -9.60
C PRO A 158 15.69 6.02 -10.71
N ILE A 159 14.65 6.84 -10.70
CA ILE A 159 14.47 7.94 -11.66
C ILE A 159 15.40 9.10 -11.33
N ILE A 160 15.53 9.41 -10.04
CA ILE A 160 16.43 10.46 -9.55
C ILE A 160 17.74 9.80 -9.11
N LYS A 161 18.86 10.30 -9.63
CA LYS A 161 20.21 9.86 -9.24
C LYS A 161 20.69 10.57 -7.97
#